data_AF-A0A536XYU4-F1
#
_entry.id   AF-A0A536XYU4-F1
#
_cell.length_a   1.000
_cell.length_b   1.000
_cell.length_c   1.000
_cell.angle_alpha   90.00
_cell.angle_beta   90.00
_cell.angle_gamma   90.00
#
_symmetry.space_group_name_H-M   'P 1'
#
loop_
_entity.id
_entity.type
_entity.pdbx_description
1 polymer ?
#
loop_
_entity_poly.entity_id
_entity_poly.type
_entity_poly.pdbx_seq_one_letter_code
_entity_poly.pdbx_strand_id
1 'polypeptide(L)'
;MNHYQTFGREPFGYAIGPIKDRGDLTGVVVHKGYIVAEWVEPLRVDMTHSVTKSLLSSVVGVAYDRGLIKSIDDPVRDYVAPIQVYDPAPERNKSDRLGRSDFLFLFETPHNRTITWNHLLRQTSDWEGTLWGKPDWADRPSDKPGEWLTRPRNKAGTAYKYNDV
;
A
#
# COMPACT_ATOMS: atom_id res chain seq x y z
N MET A 1 -21.57 -3.89 9.95
CA MET A 1 -21.17 -5.31 10.20
C MET A 1 -20.41 -5.96 9.05
N ASN A 2 -20.80 -5.81 7.77
CA ASN A 2 -20.09 -6.43 6.63
C ASN A 2 -18.59 -6.11 6.54
N HIS A 3 -18.17 -4.88 6.85
CA HIS A 3 -16.75 -4.49 6.86
C HIS A 3 -15.91 -5.27 7.88
N TYR A 4 -16.46 -5.65 9.03
CA TYR A 4 -15.71 -6.42 10.04
C TYR A 4 -15.58 -7.91 9.69
N GLN A 5 -16.42 -8.43 8.80
CA GLN A 5 -16.44 -9.85 8.42
C GLN A 5 -15.64 -10.16 7.14
N THR A 6 -15.42 -9.18 6.26
CA THR A 6 -14.70 -9.38 4.98
C THR A 6 -13.19 -9.36 5.12
N PHE A 7 -12.66 -8.64 6.10
CA PHE A 7 -11.22 -8.57 6.38
C PHE A 7 -10.64 -9.84 7.04
N GLY A 8 -11.46 -10.76 7.53
CA GLY A 8 -11.04 -11.85 8.42
C GLY A 8 -10.43 -13.10 7.78
N ARG A 9 -10.23 -13.14 6.46
CA ARG A 9 -9.61 -14.31 5.80
C ARG A 9 -8.09 -14.30 5.85
N GLU A 10 -7.51 -13.11 5.95
CA GLU A 10 -6.05 -12.93 5.92
C GLU A 10 -5.51 -12.68 7.34
N PRO A 11 -4.33 -13.20 7.69
CA PRO A 11 -3.64 -12.86 8.93
C PRO A 11 -3.51 -11.34 9.07
N PHE A 12 -3.74 -10.80 10.27
CA PHE A 12 -3.67 -9.35 10.53
C PHE A 12 -4.60 -8.50 9.63
N GLY A 13 -5.69 -9.09 9.14
CA GLY A 13 -6.62 -8.43 8.22
C GLY A 13 -7.42 -7.27 8.82
N TYR A 14 -7.41 -7.08 10.15
CA TYR A 14 -8.17 -6.04 10.84
C TYR A 14 -8.01 -4.64 10.23
N ALA A 15 -9.05 -3.84 10.33
CA ALA A 15 -9.05 -2.48 9.82
C ALA A 15 -8.07 -1.59 10.60
N ILE A 16 -7.43 -0.67 9.88
CA ILE A 16 -6.51 0.32 10.46
C ILE A 16 -7.12 1.69 10.24
N GLY A 17 -7.25 2.46 11.33
CA GLY A 17 -7.85 3.79 11.31
C GLY A 17 -9.39 3.78 11.32
N PRO A 18 -10.00 4.97 11.28
CA PRO A 18 -11.46 5.11 11.32
C PRO A 18 -12.11 4.58 10.05
N ILE A 19 -13.27 3.92 10.21
CA ILE A 19 -14.13 3.46 9.12
C ILE A 19 -15.44 4.25 9.19
N LYS A 20 -15.96 4.63 8.03
CA LYS A 20 -17.29 5.22 7.87
C LYS A 20 -18.25 4.16 7.31
N ASP A 21 -19.51 4.19 7.75
CA ASP A 21 -20.56 3.40 7.13
C ASP A 21 -20.73 3.78 5.66
N ARG A 22 -20.95 2.77 4.80
CA ARG A 22 -21.21 2.99 3.38
C ARG A 22 -22.57 3.62 3.15
N GLY A 23 -22.65 4.50 2.16
CA GLY A 23 -23.92 4.99 1.63
C GLY A 23 -24.64 3.99 0.75
N ASP A 24 -25.81 4.38 0.27
CA ASP A 24 -26.54 3.68 -0.77
C ASP A 24 -25.75 3.64 -2.09
N LEU A 25 -26.05 2.66 -2.94
CA LEU A 25 -25.37 2.50 -4.23
C LEU A 25 -25.58 3.74 -5.10
N THR A 26 -24.51 4.49 -5.29
CA THR A 26 -24.49 5.81 -5.93
C THR A 26 -23.64 5.75 -7.20
N GLY A 27 -24.00 6.52 -8.22
CA GLY A 27 -23.18 6.57 -9.43
C GLY A 27 -23.51 7.70 -10.39
N VAL A 28 -22.57 7.92 -11.30
CA VAL A 28 -22.60 8.92 -12.36
C VAL A 28 -22.07 8.26 -13.63
N VAL A 29 -22.72 8.51 -14.76
CA VAL A 29 -22.21 8.12 -16.09
C VAL A 29 -21.96 9.38 -16.90
N VAL A 30 -20.72 9.53 -17.36
CA VAL A 30 -20.30 10.66 -18.20
C VAL A 30 -19.98 10.15 -19.61
N HIS A 31 -20.57 10.77 -20.63
CA HIS A 31 -20.30 10.48 -22.02
C HIS A 31 -20.03 11.78 -22.79
N LYS A 32 -18.88 11.86 -23.47
CA LYS A 32 -18.47 13.05 -24.26
C LYS A 32 -18.53 14.37 -23.48
N GLY A 33 -18.21 14.34 -22.19
CA GLY A 33 -18.24 15.52 -21.32
C GLY A 33 -19.61 15.86 -20.71
N TYR A 34 -20.65 15.07 -20.98
CA TYR A 34 -21.98 15.26 -20.41
C TYR A 34 -22.34 14.15 -19.43
N ILE A 35 -22.97 14.52 -18.32
CA ILE A 35 -23.61 13.55 -17.41
C ILE A 35 -24.87 13.04 -18.12
N VAL A 36 -24.90 11.72 -18.38
CA VAL A 36 -26.05 11.06 -19.04
C VAL A 36 -26.87 10.22 -18.07
N ALA A 37 -26.36 9.95 -16.87
CA ALA A 37 -27.09 9.35 -15.77
C ALA A 37 -26.44 9.72 -14.44
N GLU A 38 -27.26 9.92 -13.42
CA GLU A 38 -26.86 10.20 -12.05
C GLU A 38 -27.92 9.65 -11.09
N TRP A 39 -27.52 9.01 -10.00
CA TRP A 39 -28.46 8.47 -9.02
C TRP A 39 -27.92 8.51 -7.58
N VAL A 40 -28.85 8.64 -6.63
CA VAL A 40 -28.63 8.66 -5.17
C VAL A 40 -27.85 9.91 -4.73
N GLU A 41 -26.64 9.80 -4.18
CA GLU A 41 -25.93 10.93 -3.53
C GLU A 41 -24.46 11.03 -3.98
N PRO A 42 -24.15 11.42 -5.23
CA PRO A 42 -22.79 11.41 -5.80
C PRO A 42 -21.76 12.28 -5.10
N LEU A 43 -22.23 13.25 -4.32
CA LEU A 43 -21.38 14.16 -3.55
C LEU A 43 -21.06 13.63 -2.14
N ARG A 44 -21.60 12.48 -1.75
CA ARG A 44 -21.30 11.84 -0.47
C ARG A 44 -19.85 11.37 -0.45
N VAL A 45 -19.13 11.73 0.61
CA VAL A 45 -17.78 11.20 0.84
C VAL A 45 -17.88 9.75 1.34
N ASP A 46 -17.37 8.82 0.54
CA ASP A 46 -17.30 7.38 0.84
C ASP A 46 -15.86 6.85 0.85
N MET A 47 -15.67 5.70 1.51
CA MET A 47 -14.40 4.97 1.45
C MET A 47 -14.25 4.32 0.08
N THR A 48 -13.26 4.75 -0.70
CA THR A 48 -13.04 4.28 -2.07
C THR A 48 -12.09 3.08 -2.18
N HIS A 49 -11.46 2.69 -1.06
CA HIS A 49 -10.51 1.58 -0.97
C HIS A 49 -9.44 1.64 -2.09
N SER A 50 -9.28 0.57 -2.88
CA SER A 50 -8.21 0.45 -3.87
C SER A 50 -8.33 1.40 -5.07
N VAL A 51 -9.42 2.15 -5.23
CA VAL A 51 -9.45 3.29 -6.17
C VAL A 51 -8.32 4.27 -5.85
N THR A 52 -7.94 4.38 -4.58
CA THR A 52 -6.78 5.17 -4.11
C THR A 52 -5.49 4.85 -4.87
N LYS A 53 -5.27 3.61 -5.31
CA LYS A 53 -4.06 3.24 -6.07
C LYS A 53 -4.00 3.91 -7.45
N SER A 54 -5.16 4.13 -8.08
CA SER A 54 -5.23 4.87 -9.35
C SER A 54 -4.90 6.35 -9.14
N LEU A 55 -5.38 6.94 -8.04
CA LEU A 55 -5.04 8.30 -7.65
C LEU A 55 -3.54 8.43 -7.36
N LEU A 56 -2.96 7.50 -6.58
CA LEU A 56 -1.54 7.47 -6.27
C LEU A 56 -0.68 7.35 -7.54
N SER A 57 -1.05 6.46 -8.47
CA SER A 57 -0.36 6.30 -9.76
C SER A 57 -0.39 7.59 -10.58
N SER A 58 -1.51 8.33 -10.54
CA SER A 58 -1.63 9.63 -11.19
C SER A 58 -0.72 10.69 -10.57
N VAL A 59 -0.62 10.72 -9.23
CA VAL A 59 0.31 11.61 -8.51
C VAL A 59 1.77 11.30 -8.87
N VAL A 60 2.13 10.02 -9.00
CA VAL A 60 3.47 9.61 -9.47
C VAL A 60 3.72 10.10 -10.90
N GLY A 61 2.74 10.01 -11.80
CA GLY A 61 2.82 10.59 -13.15
C GLY A 61 3.11 12.09 -13.14
N VAL A 62 2.40 12.85 -12.29
CA VAL A 62 2.65 14.29 -12.12
C VAL A 62 4.06 14.57 -11.57
N ALA A 63 4.55 13.74 -10.63
CA ALA A 63 5.90 13.88 -10.08
C ALA A 63 6.98 13.58 -11.14
N TYR A 64 6.74 12.60 -12.00
CA TYR A 64 7.59 12.28 -13.15
C TYR A 64 7.63 13.44 -14.16
N ASP A 65 6.48 13.97 -14.57
CA ASP A 65 6.40 15.10 -15.52
C ASP A 65 7.12 16.36 -14.99
N ARG A 66 7.16 16.53 -13.66
CA ARG A 66 7.87 17.62 -13.00
C ARG A 66 9.37 17.36 -12.76
N GLY A 67 9.88 16.21 -13.16
CA GLY A 67 11.28 15.81 -12.97
C GLY A 67 11.66 15.52 -11.51
N LEU A 68 10.67 15.37 -10.61
CA LEU A 68 10.89 14.95 -9.22
C LEU A 68 11.21 13.45 -9.15
N ILE A 69 10.68 12.68 -10.09
CA ILE A 69 11.12 11.32 -10.43
C ILE A 69 11.76 11.39 -11.80
N LYS A 70 13.05 11.08 -11.90
CA LYS A 70 13.82 11.24 -13.16
C LYS A 70 13.48 10.13 -14.16
N SER A 71 13.37 8.90 -13.68
CA SER A 71 12.94 7.75 -14.46
C SER A 71 12.04 6.83 -13.64
N ILE A 72 11.05 6.22 -14.29
CA ILE A 72 10.26 5.15 -13.67
C ILE A 72 11.09 3.86 -13.47
N ASP A 73 12.22 3.74 -14.16
CA ASP A 73 13.15 2.62 -13.98
C ASP A 73 14.23 2.90 -12.93
N ASP A 74 14.19 4.07 -12.28
CA ASP A 74 15.10 4.33 -11.17
C ASP A 74 14.68 3.54 -9.92
N PRO A 75 15.64 3.11 -9.08
CA PRO A 75 15.36 2.51 -7.79
C PRO A 75 14.57 3.46 -6.88
N VAL A 76 13.49 2.97 -6.28
CA VAL A 76 12.63 3.78 -5.39
C VAL A 76 13.41 4.28 -4.18
N ARG A 77 14.37 3.48 -3.70
CA ARG A 77 15.21 3.81 -2.54
C ARG A 77 15.86 5.20 -2.66
N ASP A 78 16.21 5.62 -3.88
CA ASP A 78 16.94 6.88 -4.09
C ASP A 78 16.03 8.12 -3.94
N TYR A 79 14.71 7.89 -3.83
CA TYR A 79 13.68 8.91 -3.66
C TYR A 79 13.02 8.88 -2.28
N VAL A 80 13.28 7.86 -1.46
CA VAL A 80 12.62 7.66 -0.16
C VAL A 80 13.63 7.88 0.96
N ALA A 81 13.45 8.97 1.70
CA ALA A 81 14.23 9.24 2.90
C ALA A 81 13.85 8.29 4.06
N PRO A 82 14.72 8.11 5.07
CA PRO A 82 14.37 7.39 6.29
C PRO A 82 13.13 8.00 6.95
N ILE A 83 12.19 7.15 7.36
CA ILE A 83 10.90 7.59 7.91
C ILE A 83 10.95 7.50 9.42
N GLN A 84 10.82 8.63 10.11
CA GLN A 84 10.59 8.62 11.55
C GLN A 84 9.13 8.24 11.82
N VAL A 85 8.91 7.16 12.57
CA VAL A 85 7.55 6.77 12.95
C VAL A 85 7.04 7.75 13.99
N TYR A 86 5.88 8.35 13.71
CA TYR A 86 5.21 9.18 14.70
C TYR A 86 4.70 8.30 15.84
N ASP A 87 5.26 8.51 17.03
CA ASP A 87 4.85 7.87 18.26
C ASP A 87 4.62 8.97 19.32
N PRO A 88 3.34 9.33 19.61
CA PRO A 88 3.02 10.40 20.55
C PRO A 88 3.20 9.99 22.01
N ALA A 89 3.38 8.70 22.29
CA ALA A 89 3.56 8.16 23.64
C ALA A 89 4.71 7.15 23.65
N PRO A 90 5.94 7.58 23.29
CA PRO A 90 7.05 6.66 23.17
C PRO A 90 7.30 5.96 24.50
N GLU A 91 7.64 4.67 24.44
CA GLU A 91 8.02 3.90 25.63
C GLU A 91 9.01 4.73 26.47
N ARG A 92 8.65 4.96 27.74
CA ARG A 92 9.44 5.83 28.62
C ARG A 92 10.87 5.33 28.82
N ASN A 93 11.10 4.03 28.60
CA ASN A 93 12.38 3.39 28.82
C ASN A 93 13.05 2.99 27.49
N LYS A 94 14.04 3.80 27.06
CA LYS A 94 14.77 3.55 25.82
C LYS A 94 15.60 2.26 25.84
N SER A 95 15.87 1.66 27.00
CA SER A 95 16.61 0.39 27.08
C SER A 95 15.85 -0.76 26.43
N ASP A 96 14.52 -0.71 26.42
CA ASP A 96 13.67 -1.80 25.92
C ASP A 96 13.71 -1.89 24.38
N ARG A 97 14.24 -0.85 23.74
CA ARG A 97 14.47 -0.74 22.30
C ARG A 97 15.94 -0.78 21.90
N LEU A 98 16.85 -1.19 22.80
CA LEU A 98 18.27 -1.29 22.48
C LEU A 98 18.49 -2.16 21.23
N GLY A 99 19.14 -1.59 20.21
CA GLY A 99 19.38 -2.26 18.91
C GLY A 99 18.25 -2.12 17.89
N ARG A 100 17.15 -1.41 18.19
CA ARG A 100 16.10 -1.06 17.22
C ARG A 100 16.27 0.38 16.75
N SER A 101 16.13 0.57 15.43
CA SER A 101 16.12 1.91 14.83
C SER A 101 14.84 2.67 15.20
N ASP A 102 14.97 3.98 15.40
CA ASP A 102 13.81 4.91 15.49
C ASP A 102 13.26 5.26 14.09
N PHE A 103 14.01 4.95 13.04
CA PHE A 103 13.65 5.16 11.65
C PHE A 103 13.30 3.84 10.95
N LEU A 104 12.30 3.90 10.07
CA LEU A 104 12.02 2.86 9.09
C LEU A 104 12.81 3.10 7.81
N PHE A 105 13.41 2.04 7.31
CA PHE A 105 14.15 2.00 6.06
C PHE A 105 13.50 0.99 5.12
N LEU A 106 12.48 1.44 4.37
CA LEU A 106 11.61 0.54 3.60
C LEU A 106 12.30 -0.14 2.41
N PHE A 107 13.43 0.41 1.94
CA PHE A 107 14.11 -0.05 0.72
C PHE A 107 15.58 -0.43 0.92
N GLU A 108 16.01 -0.74 2.14
CA GLU A 108 17.42 -1.06 2.43
C GLU A 108 17.75 -2.55 2.42
N THR A 109 16.76 -3.44 2.36
CA THR A 109 17.05 -4.87 2.19
C THR A 109 17.69 -5.14 0.84
N PRO A 110 18.51 -6.20 0.69
CA PRO A 110 19.10 -6.56 -0.60
C PRO A 110 18.08 -6.69 -1.72
N HIS A 111 16.87 -7.21 -1.42
CA HIS A 111 15.78 -7.30 -2.39
C HIS A 111 15.18 -5.93 -2.70
N ASN A 112 14.73 -5.18 -1.69
CA ASN A 112 14.01 -3.92 -1.92
C ASN A 112 14.87 -2.85 -2.59
N ARG A 113 16.19 -2.91 -2.43
CA ARG A 113 17.15 -2.04 -3.14
C ARG A 113 17.09 -2.17 -4.66
N THR A 114 16.51 -3.24 -5.19
CA THR A 114 16.35 -3.51 -6.63
C THR A 114 15.00 -3.05 -7.19
N ILE A 115 14.08 -2.62 -6.34
CA ILE A 115 12.72 -2.24 -6.73
C ILE A 115 12.74 -0.84 -7.35
N THR A 116 12.17 -0.72 -8.57
CA THR A 116 12.00 0.53 -9.29
C THR A 116 10.56 1.03 -9.17
N TRP A 117 10.32 2.29 -9.55
CA TRP A 117 8.95 2.82 -9.60
C TRP A 117 8.04 1.98 -10.50
N ASN A 118 8.55 1.55 -11.66
CA ASN A 118 7.86 0.68 -12.61
C ASN A 118 7.42 -0.64 -11.96
N HIS A 119 8.25 -1.24 -11.10
CA HIS A 119 7.89 -2.45 -10.37
C HIS A 119 6.74 -2.23 -9.37
N LEU A 120 6.74 -1.12 -8.63
CA LEU A 120 5.67 -0.79 -7.68
C LEU A 120 4.35 -0.48 -8.41
N LEU A 121 4.41 0.38 -9.44
CA LEU A 121 3.24 0.83 -10.20
C LEU A 121 2.53 -0.31 -10.95
N ARG A 122 3.23 -1.43 -11.18
CA ARG A 122 2.71 -2.60 -11.90
C ARG A 122 2.50 -3.82 -11.02
N GLN A 123 2.70 -3.69 -9.70
CA GLN A 123 2.54 -4.78 -8.73
C GLN A 123 3.38 -6.02 -9.07
N THR A 124 4.64 -5.77 -9.45
CA THR A 124 5.64 -6.80 -9.76
C THR A 124 6.89 -6.68 -8.91
N SER A 125 6.84 -5.96 -7.79
CA SER A 125 8.01 -5.68 -6.95
C SER A 125 8.40 -6.84 -6.04
N ASP A 126 7.41 -7.64 -5.63
CA ASP A 126 7.52 -8.57 -4.51
C ASP A 126 8.14 -7.91 -3.27
N TRP A 127 7.76 -6.65 -2.97
CA TRP A 127 8.30 -5.87 -1.84
C TRP A 127 8.21 -6.64 -0.52
N GLU A 128 9.21 -6.47 0.35
CA GLU A 128 9.27 -7.13 1.66
C GLU A 128 9.33 -6.15 2.83
N GLY A 129 8.64 -6.49 3.92
CA GLY A 129 8.65 -5.69 5.14
C GLY A 129 7.29 -5.62 5.81
N THR A 130 7.13 -4.64 6.70
CA THR A 130 5.89 -4.44 7.48
C THR A 130 5.48 -2.98 7.41
N LEU A 131 4.24 -2.72 7.02
CA LEU A 131 3.63 -1.39 7.05
C LEU A 131 2.37 -1.42 7.92
N TRP A 132 2.23 -0.43 8.80
CA TRP A 132 1.11 -0.32 9.75
C TRP A 132 0.86 -1.61 10.57
N GLY A 133 1.93 -2.34 10.91
CA GLY A 133 1.85 -3.60 11.65
C GLY A 133 1.40 -4.82 10.82
N LYS A 134 1.22 -4.66 9.50
CA LYS A 134 0.89 -5.75 8.58
C LYS A 134 2.12 -6.15 7.76
N PRO A 135 2.62 -7.39 7.89
CA PRO A 135 3.76 -7.85 7.12
C PRO A 135 3.36 -8.21 5.67
N ASP A 136 4.28 -8.08 4.72
CA ASP A 136 4.02 -8.27 3.28
C ASP A 136 3.46 -9.65 2.95
N TRP A 137 3.89 -10.68 3.68
CA TRP A 137 3.44 -12.05 3.46
C TRP A 137 1.97 -12.28 3.84
N ALA A 138 1.41 -11.42 4.71
CA ALA A 138 0.04 -11.56 5.20
C ALA A 138 -1.01 -11.04 4.22
N ASP A 139 -0.63 -10.22 3.25
CA ASP A 139 -1.50 -9.84 2.12
C ASP A 139 -1.59 -11.02 1.15
N ARG A 140 -2.78 -11.61 0.98
CA ARG A 140 -3.04 -12.77 0.11
C ARG A 140 -1.99 -13.90 0.26
N PRO A 141 -1.88 -14.54 1.44
CA PRO A 141 -0.96 -15.64 1.65
C PRO A 141 -1.43 -16.89 0.90
N SER A 142 -0.55 -17.89 0.74
CA SER A 142 -0.95 -19.20 0.22
C SER A 142 -1.89 -19.92 1.19
N ASP A 143 -2.56 -20.97 0.72
CA ASP A 143 -3.37 -21.87 1.55
C ASP A 143 -2.54 -22.77 2.49
N LYS A 144 -1.21 -22.62 2.48
CA LYS A 144 -0.26 -23.41 3.28
C LYS A 144 0.47 -22.55 4.31
N PRO A 145 -0.04 -22.46 5.56
CA PRO A 145 0.56 -21.65 6.62
C PRO A 145 2.04 -21.89 6.88
N GLY A 146 2.51 -23.14 6.72
CA GLY A 146 3.92 -23.49 6.92
C GLY A 146 4.89 -22.85 5.92
N GLU A 147 4.40 -22.34 4.79
CA GLU A 147 5.22 -21.72 3.73
C GLU A 147 5.23 -20.19 3.78
N TRP A 148 4.39 -19.56 4.61
CA TRP A 148 4.19 -18.09 4.58
C TRP A 148 5.46 -17.29 4.84
N LEU A 149 6.28 -17.74 5.80
CA LEU A 149 7.52 -17.06 6.21
C LEU A 149 8.77 -17.54 5.46
N THR A 150 8.64 -18.63 4.68
CA THR A 150 9.76 -19.31 4.02
C THR A 150 9.65 -19.27 2.50
N ARG A 151 8.61 -18.62 1.96
CA ARG A 151 8.43 -18.48 0.52
C ARG A 151 9.67 -17.84 -0.13
N PRO A 152 10.07 -18.30 -1.33
CA PRO A 152 11.13 -17.64 -2.07
C PRO A 152 10.71 -16.22 -2.45
N ARG A 153 11.67 -15.30 -2.39
CA ARG A 153 11.51 -13.94 -2.88
C ARG A 153 11.74 -13.93 -4.39
N ASN A 154 10.74 -13.51 -5.14
CA ASN A 154 10.87 -13.40 -6.59
C ASN A 154 11.68 -12.17 -6.95
N LYS A 155 12.44 -12.25 -8.03
CA LYS A 155 13.13 -11.07 -8.57
C LYS A 155 12.09 -10.02 -8.98
N ALA A 156 12.33 -8.75 -8.66
CA ALA A 156 11.44 -7.68 -9.08
C ALA A 156 11.27 -7.67 -10.62
N GLY A 157 10.03 -7.54 -11.07
CA GLY A 157 9.62 -7.61 -12.48
C GLY A 157 9.30 -9.01 -13.01
N THR A 158 9.51 -10.09 -12.26
CA THR A 158 9.32 -11.46 -12.78
C THR A 158 8.00 -12.13 -12.36
N ALA A 159 7.32 -11.61 -11.35
CA ALA A 159 6.06 -12.16 -10.86
C ALA A 159 5.09 -11.03 -10.55
N TYR A 160 3.81 -11.22 -10.89
CA TYR A 160 2.74 -10.32 -10.51
C TYR A 160 2.01 -10.86 -9.29
N LYS A 161 1.76 -9.98 -8.32
CA LYS A 161 0.84 -10.23 -7.22
C LYS A 161 0.19 -8.91 -6.84
N TYR A 162 -1.14 -8.84 -6.95
CA TYR A 162 -1.86 -7.68 -6.44
C TYR A 162 -1.61 -7.54 -4.95
N ASN A 163 -1.18 -6.35 -4.52
CA ASN A 163 -0.86 -6.05 -3.14
C ASN A 163 -1.30 -4.62 -2.75
N ASP A 164 -1.45 -4.40 -1.46
CA ASP A 164 -1.75 -3.11 -0.85
C ASP A 164 -0.50 -2.40 -0.29
N VAL A 165 0.63 -3.11 -0.20
CA VAL A 165 1.93 -2.64 0.32
C VAL A 165 2.97 -2.41 -0.77
#